data_AF-A0A820IH29-F1
#
_entry.id   AF-A0A820IH29-F1
#
_cell.length_a   1.000
_cell.length_b   1.000
_cell.length_c   1.000
_cell.angle_alpha   90.00
_cell.angle_beta   90.00
_cell.angle_gamma   90.00
#
_symmetry.space_group_name_H-M   'P 1'
#
loop_
_entity.id
_entity.type
_entity.pdbx_description
1 polymer ?
#
loop_
_entity_poly.entity_id
_entity_poly.type
_entity_poly.pdbx_seq_one_letter_code
_entity_poly.pdbx_strand_id
1 'polypeptide(L)'
;MLQTISIDQVKESLDQFNRGHRYMYNTLTSTIKENQSNEAWFIHLLDELRDNVDLFENMNEQFLDFLQLQIDWIKLSKNVLDTFGVFQITLISCNTKHAQRYLSFLFTIFTIP
;
A
#
# COMPACT_ATOMS: atom_id res chain seq x y z
N MET A 1 -13.73 -4.54 16.76
CA MET A 1 -12.34 -4.80 17.22
C MET A 1 -11.46 -4.55 16.02
N LEU A 2 -10.59 -3.53 16.05
CA LEU A 2 -9.70 -3.24 14.92
C LEU A 2 -8.63 -4.32 14.85
N GLN A 3 -8.57 -5.06 13.74
CA GLN A 3 -7.50 -6.01 13.51
C GLN A 3 -6.25 -5.23 13.08
N THR A 4 -5.26 -5.14 13.95
CA THR A 4 -3.93 -4.63 13.60
C THR A 4 -3.14 -5.75 12.92
N ILE A 5 -2.61 -5.45 11.73
CA ILE A 5 -1.69 -6.32 11.01
C ILE A 5 -0.28 -5.93 11.44
N SER A 6 0.55 -6.88 11.87
CA SER A 6 1.96 -6.58 12.15
C SER A 6 2.77 -6.52 10.86
N ILE A 7 3.85 -5.73 10.85
CA ILE A 7 4.72 -5.64 9.67
C ILE A 7 5.33 -7.00 9.30
N ASP A 8 5.59 -7.86 10.28
CA ASP A 8 6.08 -9.22 10.05
C ASP A 8 5.09 -10.07 9.25
N GLN A 9 3.78 -9.92 9.52
CA GLN A 9 2.73 -10.59 8.74
C GLN A 9 2.70 -10.09 7.29
N VAL A 10 2.96 -8.79 7.07
CA VAL A 10 3.07 -8.23 5.72
C VAL A 10 4.29 -8.80 5.00
N LYS A 11 5.46 -8.81 5.66
CA LYS A 11 6.73 -9.36 5.13
C LYS A 11 6.54 -10.81 4.70
N GLU A 12 6.02 -11.65 5.61
CA GLU A 12 5.80 -13.07 5.34
C GLU A 12 4.79 -13.28 4.20
N SER A 13 3.70 -12.50 4.20
CA SER A 13 2.68 -12.58 3.14
C SER A 13 3.25 -12.24 1.76
N LEU A 14 4.10 -11.21 1.65
CA LEU A 14 4.73 -10.82 0.39
C LEU A 14 5.78 -11.83 -0.09
N ASP A 15 6.61 -12.36 0.82
CA ASP A 15 7.60 -13.40 0.49
C ASP A 15 6.91 -14.69 0.02
N GLN A 16 5.86 -15.14 0.73
CA GLN A 16 5.06 -16.29 0.31
C GLN A 16 4.42 -16.07 -1.06
N PHE A 17 3.88 -14.88 -1.31
CA PHE A 17 3.31 -14.52 -2.61
C PHE A 17 4.35 -14.60 -3.73
N ASN A 18 5.55 -14.06 -3.52
CA ASN A 18 6.63 -14.10 -4.50
C ASN A 18 7.11 -15.53 -4.78
N ARG A 19 6.95 -16.44 -3.82
CA ARG A 19 7.20 -17.89 -3.96
C ARG A 19 6.02 -18.66 -4.59
N GLY A 20 4.93 -17.98 -4.96
CA GLY A 20 3.75 -18.56 -5.59
C GLY A 20 2.64 -19.00 -4.63
N HIS A 21 2.80 -18.79 -3.33
CA HIS A 21 1.80 -19.12 -2.32
C HIS A 21 0.85 -17.93 -2.07
N ARG A 22 -0.46 -18.13 -2.27
CA ARG A 22 -1.43 -17.03 -2.22
C ARG A 22 -2.26 -16.93 -0.95
N TYR A 23 -2.16 -17.90 -0.04
CA TYR A 23 -3.05 -17.97 1.12
C TYR A 23 -2.92 -16.75 2.03
N MET A 24 -1.71 -16.47 2.53
CA MET A 24 -1.46 -15.32 3.41
C MET A 24 -1.70 -13.98 2.72
N TYR A 25 -1.38 -13.90 1.42
CA TYR A 25 -1.68 -12.73 0.59
C TYR A 25 -3.18 -12.44 0.49
N ASN A 26 -4.00 -13.47 0.30
CA ASN A 26 -5.45 -13.32 0.26
C ASN A 26 -6.01 -12.90 1.64
N THR A 27 -5.46 -13.44 2.73
CA THR A 27 -5.84 -13.01 4.09
C THR A 27 -5.47 -11.54 4.33
N LEU A 28 -4.24 -11.13 3.99
CA LEU A 28 -3.77 -9.75 4.12
C LEU A 28 -4.66 -8.78 3.33
N THR A 29 -4.89 -9.06 2.05
CA THR A 29 -5.71 -8.19 1.18
C THR A 29 -7.16 -8.14 1.65
N SER A 30 -7.74 -9.24 2.13
CA SER A 30 -9.07 -9.22 2.76
C SER A 30 -9.12 -8.31 3.99
N THR A 31 -8.14 -8.42 4.91
CA THR A 31 -8.11 -7.55 6.11
C THR A 31 -7.98 -6.08 5.75
N ILE A 32 -7.13 -5.73 4.77
CA ILE A 32 -7.01 -4.34 4.29
C ILE A 32 -8.36 -3.85 3.74
N LYS A 33 -9.02 -4.67 2.91
CA LYS A 33 -10.32 -4.31 2.32
C LYS A 33 -11.41 -4.11 3.38
N GLU A 34 -11.41 -4.90 4.45
CA GLU A 34 -12.35 -4.75 5.56
C GLU A 34 -12.14 -3.47 6.36
N ASN A 35 -10.89 -2.96 6.42
CA ASN A 35 -10.52 -1.78 7.20
C ASN A 35 -10.35 -0.50 6.36
N GLN A 36 -10.55 -0.55 5.03
CA GLN A 36 -10.28 0.56 4.12
C GLN A 36 -11.05 1.86 4.44
N SER A 37 -12.23 1.75 5.08
CA SER A 37 -13.04 2.91 5.48
C SER A 37 -12.54 3.60 6.75
N ASN A 38 -11.58 2.99 7.46
CA ASN A 38 -10.95 3.59 8.63
C ASN A 38 -9.63 4.27 8.22
N GLU A 39 -9.71 5.58 8.00
CA GLU A 39 -8.55 6.39 7.59
C GLU A 39 -7.36 6.27 8.54
N ALA A 40 -7.60 6.27 9.86
CA ALA A 40 -6.52 6.19 10.85
C ALA A 40 -5.77 4.86 10.77
N TRP A 41 -6.50 3.77 10.54
CA TRP A 41 -5.91 2.45 10.34
C TRP A 41 -5.11 2.37 9.03
N PHE A 42 -5.65 2.95 7.96
CA PHE A 42 -4.97 2.94 6.67
C PHE A 42 -3.71 3.83 6.66
N ILE A 43 -3.76 4.99 7.31
CA ILE A 43 -2.58 5.85 7.54
C ILE A 43 -1.51 5.08 8.31
N HIS A 44 -1.89 4.43 9.41
CA HIS A 44 -0.97 3.61 10.19
C HIS A 44 -0.33 2.51 9.35
N LEU A 45 -1.10 1.82 8.49
CA LEU A 45 -0.56 0.81 7.58
C LEU A 45 0.48 1.43 6.62
N LEU A 46 0.19 2.59 6.01
CA LEU A 46 1.11 3.24 5.09
C LEU A 46 2.39 3.72 5.77
N ASP A 47 2.28 4.25 6.99
CA ASP A 47 3.43 4.64 7.81
C ASP A 47 4.31 3.42 8.15
N GLU A 48 3.71 2.32 8.61
CA GLU A 48 4.42 1.07 8.92
C GLU A 48 5.15 0.50 7.69
N LEU A 49 4.49 0.52 6.52
CA LEU A 49 5.11 0.09 5.27
C LEU A 49 6.27 1.01 4.86
N ARG A 50 6.10 2.33 5.02
CA ARG A 50 7.13 3.33 4.70
C ARG A 50 8.37 3.16 5.57
N ASP A 51 8.17 2.93 6.86
CA ASP A 51 9.26 2.86 7.83
C ASP A 51 10.08 1.56 7.70
N ASN A 52 9.57 0.58 6.94
CA ASN A 52 10.23 -0.69 6.62
C ASN A 52 10.65 -0.76 5.15
N VAL A 53 11.57 0.13 4.76
CA VAL A 53 12.06 0.29 3.36
C VAL A 53 12.63 -0.99 2.73
N ASP A 54 13.08 -1.95 3.54
CA ASP A 54 13.55 -3.27 3.10
C ASP A 54 12.44 -4.06 2.37
N LEU A 55 11.18 -3.78 2.69
CA LEU A 55 10.04 -4.35 1.98
C LEU A 55 9.98 -3.95 0.51
N PHE A 56 10.54 -2.80 0.14
CA PHE A 56 10.32 -2.20 -1.17
C PHE A 56 11.05 -2.96 -2.28
N GLU A 57 12.09 -3.72 -1.95
CA GLU A 57 12.73 -4.64 -2.89
C GLU A 57 11.80 -5.79 -3.28
N ASN A 58 11.07 -6.32 -2.31
CA ASN A 58 10.22 -7.51 -2.44
C ASN A 58 8.75 -7.18 -2.68
N MET A 59 8.36 -5.90 -2.60
CA MET A 59 7.01 -5.48 -2.91
C MET A 59 6.73 -5.69 -4.40
N ASN A 60 5.69 -6.48 -4.67
CA ASN A 60 5.25 -6.74 -6.03
C ASN A 60 4.22 -5.70 -6.48
N GLU A 61 4.13 -5.50 -7.80
CA GLU A 61 3.21 -4.52 -8.39
C GLU A 61 1.74 -4.83 -8.07
N GLN A 62 1.37 -6.10 -7.92
CA GLN A 62 -0.02 -6.48 -7.62
C GLN A 62 -0.47 -5.99 -6.24
N PHE A 63 0.40 -6.04 -5.24
CA PHE A 63 0.11 -5.52 -3.90
C PHE A 63 -0.02 -4.00 -3.91
N LEU A 64 0.89 -3.32 -4.62
CA LEU A 64 0.84 -1.88 -4.76
C LEU A 64 -0.41 -1.42 -5.51
N ASP A 65 -0.81 -2.12 -6.58
CA ASP A 65 -2.07 -1.90 -7.30
C ASP A 65 -3.27 -2.09 -6.40
N PHE A 66 -3.25 -3.15 -5.60
CA PHE A 66 -4.29 -3.40 -4.62
C PHE A 66 -4.41 -2.25 -3.60
N LEU A 67 -3.31 -1.77 -3.03
CA LEU A 67 -3.31 -0.63 -2.10
C LEU A 67 -3.90 0.64 -2.74
N GLN A 68 -3.48 0.96 -3.97
CA GLN A 68 -4.00 2.10 -4.72
C GLN A 68 -5.51 1.98 -5.02
N LEU A 69 -6.01 0.76 -5.27
CA LEU A 69 -7.44 0.50 -5.49
C LEU A 69 -8.29 0.63 -4.22
N GLN A 70 -7.71 0.54 -3.03
CA GLN A 70 -8.47 0.76 -1.79
C GLN A 70 -8.70 2.25 -1.50
N ILE A 71 -8.03 3.13 -2.24
CA ILE A 71 -8.14 4.58 -2.08
C ILE A 71 -9.33 5.07 -2.88
N ASP A 72 -10.40 5.48 -2.19
CA ASP A 72 -11.47 6.28 -2.77
C ASP A 72 -11.00 7.73 -2.88
N TRP A 73 -10.37 8.05 -4.01
CA TRP A 73 -9.77 9.35 -4.32
C TRP A 73 -10.71 10.54 -4.18
N ILE A 74 -12.03 10.33 -4.22
CA ILE A 74 -13.05 11.38 -4.13
C ILE A 74 -13.49 11.62 -2.68
N LYS A 75 -13.45 10.59 -1.82
CA LYS A 75 -14.05 10.64 -0.48
C LYS A 75 -13.04 10.78 0.67
N LEU A 76 -11.75 10.60 0.42
CA LEU A 76 -10.75 10.57 1.49
C LEU A 76 -10.28 11.95 1.92
N SER A 77 -9.90 12.05 3.20
CA SER A 77 -9.31 13.25 3.77
C SER A 77 -7.94 13.55 3.18
N LYS A 78 -7.57 14.84 3.21
CA LYS A 78 -6.25 15.33 2.80
C LYS A 78 -5.11 14.54 3.46
N ASN A 79 -5.28 14.12 4.71
CA ASN A 79 -4.23 13.43 5.47
C ASN A 79 -3.88 12.05 4.89
N VAL A 80 -4.89 11.31 4.41
CA VAL A 80 -4.67 10.01 3.75
C VAL A 80 -3.93 10.21 2.43
N LEU A 81 -4.32 11.22 1.65
CA LEU A 81 -3.67 11.56 0.38
C LEU A 81 -2.21 12.00 0.59
N ASP A 82 -1.95 12.85 1.57
CA ASP A 82 -0.61 13.31 1.92
C ASP A 82 0.27 12.13 2.36
N THR A 83 -0.25 11.26 3.23
CA THR A 83 0.47 10.05 3.70
C THR A 83 0.78 9.10 2.56
N PHE A 84 -0.20 8.85 1.68
CA PHE A 84 0.00 7.98 0.53
C PHE A 84 0.96 8.59 -0.49
N GLY A 85 0.91 9.90 -0.71
CA GLY A 85 1.86 10.62 -1.55
C GLY A 85 3.30 10.49 -1.05
N VAL A 86 3.51 10.65 0.27
CA VAL A 86 4.81 10.42 0.91
C VAL A 86 5.25 8.96 0.73
N PHE A 87 4.37 7.99 0.97
CA PHE A 87 4.66 6.57 0.75
C PHE A 87 5.12 6.31 -0.70
N GLN A 88 4.43 6.86 -1.70
CA GLN A 88 4.79 6.72 -3.11
C GLN A 88 6.18 7.33 -3.43
N ILE A 89 6.49 8.49 -2.87
CA ILE A 89 7.80 9.14 -3.03
C ILE A 89 8.91 8.30 -2.39
N THR A 90 8.69 7.75 -1.18
CA THR A 90 9.66 6.87 -0.54
C THR A 90 9.87 5.61 -1.35
N LEU A 91 8.80 4.98 -1.85
CA LEU A 91 8.84 3.77 -2.67
C LEU A 91 9.74 3.93 -3.90
N ILE A 92 9.54 4.98 -4.69
CA ILE A 92 10.37 5.22 -5.89
C ILE A 92 11.80 5.62 -5.55
N SER A 93 12.01 6.31 -4.43
CA SER A 93 13.35 6.73 -3.99
C SER A 93 14.21 5.53 -3.56
N CYS A 94 13.60 4.51 -2.96
CA CYS A 94 14.28 3.27 -2.60
C CYS A 94 14.38 2.30 -3.78
N ASN A 95 13.39 2.27 -4.66
CA ASN A 95 13.36 1.31 -5.76
C ASN A 95 12.74 1.92 -7.04
N THR A 96 13.62 2.33 -7.95
CA THR A 96 13.24 3.00 -9.21
C THR A 96 12.45 2.11 -10.17
N LYS A 97 12.36 0.79 -9.93
CA LYS A 97 11.49 -0.10 -10.72
C LYS A 97 10.02 0.34 -10.67
N HIS A 98 9.62 1.04 -9.60
CA HIS A 98 8.28 1.56 -9.41
C HIS A 98 8.06 2.95 -10.05
N ALA A 99 9.02 3.49 -10.81
CA ALA A 99 8.91 4.83 -11.37
C ALA A 99 7.73 5.02 -12.32
N GLN A 100 7.46 4.02 -13.17
CA GLN A 100 6.31 4.06 -14.07
C GLN A 100 4.99 4.12 -13.30
N ARG A 101 4.90 3.36 -12.20
CA ARG A 101 3.74 3.38 -11.31
C ARG A 101 3.53 4.75 -10.69
N TYR A 102 4.60 5.36 -10.17
CA TYR A 102 4.54 6.69 -9.58
C TYR A 102 4.01 7.73 -10.58
N LEU A 103 4.44 7.66 -11.84
CA LEU A 103 3.91 8.52 -12.90
C LEU A 103 2.41 8.29 -13.13
N SER A 104 1.96 7.03 -13.20
CA SER A 104 0.52 6.70 -13.31
C SER A 104 -0.30 7.23 -12.14
N PHE A 105 0.26 7.18 -10.93
CA PHE A 105 -0.36 7.76 -9.72
C PHE A 105 -0.50 9.28 -9.82
N LEU A 106 0.55 10.00 -10.23
CA LEU A 106 0.48 11.45 -10.44
C LEU A 106 -0.59 11.83 -11.47
N PHE A 107 -0.65 11.12 -12.61
CA PHE A 107 -1.70 11.33 -13.60
C PHE A 107 -3.09 11.10 -13.01
N THR A 108 -3.28 10.02 -12.24
CA THR A 108 -4.56 9.73 -11.58
C THR A 108 -5.01 10.91 -10.74
N ILE A 109 -4.14 11.45 -9.89
CA ILE A 109 -4.47 12.61 -9.04
C ILE A 109 -4.85 13.83 -9.88
N PHE A 110 -4.06 14.18 -10.90
CA PHE A 110 -4.33 15.36 -11.72
C PHE A 110 -5.59 15.24 -12.58
N THR A 111 -6.11 14.03 -12.77
CA THR A 111 -7.35 13.75 -13.52
C THR A 111 -8.60 13.66 -12.65
N ILE A 112 -8.47 13.74 -11.32
CA ILE A 112 -9.64 13.82 -10.43
C ILE A 112 -10.31 15.19 -10.66
N PRO A 113 -11.59 15.22 -11.06
CA PRO A 113 -12.33 16.47 -11.32
C PRO A 113 -12.48 17.36 -10.08
#